data_AF-A0A3S3JIN4-F1
#
_entry.id   AF-A0A3S3JIN4-F1
#
_cell.length_a   1.000
_cell.length_b   1.000
_cell.length_c   1.000
_cell.angle_alpha   90.00
_cell.angle_beta   90.00
_cell.angle_gamma   90.00
#
_symmetry.space_group_name_H-M   'P 1'
#
loop_
_entity.id
_entity.type
_entity.pdbx_description
1 polymer ?
#
loop_
_entity_poly.entity_id
_entity_poly.type
_entity_poly.pdbx_seq_one_letter_code
_entity_poly.pdbx_strand_id
1 'polypeptide(L)'
;MSDSKETALRTYFQDGDRWEYEIVKKAKRSRGLAWFVTIIFGAITLLALAALVLLVPLKSFEPYVVVVDKNTGYLEVKSGLTRPANLTEQKAVTQANVVRYIRAREGYDPYEIEQNFGIAALLSTGDAARELQELYSAANSNNPAKVYGKNKRVSMDIKSVAVTEPSDPSQPPSTALVRFSTTEKSDTDSITRHYISVVRFRYTDTPTENQWLFENPLGFQVFSYRRDQETVTPGGEG
;
A
#
# COMPACT_ATOMS: atom_id res chain seq x y z
N MET A 1 -8.52 -79.87 57.33
CA MET A 1 -7.79 -78.60 57.09
C MET A 1 -7.09 -78.54 55.72
N SER A 2 -7.00 -79.63 54.96
CA SER A 2 -6.45 -79.64 53.57
C SER A 2 -7.38 -79.00 52.54
N ASP A 3 -8.68 -79.31 52.58
CA ASP A 3 -9.64 -78.91 51.53
C ASP A 3 -9.83 -77.39 51.41
N SER A 4 -9.72 -76.67 52.52
CA SER A 4 -9.79 -75.20 52.53
C SER A 4 -8.56 -74.57 51.87
N LYS A 5 -7.36 -75.17 52.02
CA LYS A 5 -6.15 -74.69 51.36
C LYS A 5 -6.17 -74.97 49.86
N GLU A 6 -6.67 -76.13 49.44
CA GLU A 6 -6.84 -76.45 48.01
C GLU A 6 -7.86 -75.55 47.33
N THR A 7 -8.97 -75.24 48.02
CA THR A 7 -9.98 -74.30 47.50
C THR A 7 -9.41 -72.89 47.37
N ALA A 8 -8.67 -72.41 48.37
CA ALA A 8 -8.03 -71.09 48.33
C ALA A 8 -6.98 -70.98 47.20
N LEU A 9 -6.19 -72.03 46.98
CA LEU A 9 -5.23 -72.09 45.87
C LEU A 9 -5.94 -72.07 44.52
N ARG A 10 -7.03 -72.83 44.34
CA ARG A 10 -7.83 -72.83 43.11
C ARG A 10 -8.42 -71.44 42.81
N THR A 11 -8.96 -70.76 43.82
CA THR A 11 -9.49 -69.39 43.66
C THR A 11 -8.39 -68.41 43.30
N TYR A 12 -7.21 -68.49 43.93
CA TYR A 12 -6.07 -67.63 43.62
C TYR A 12 -5.61 -67.78 42.15
N PHE A 13 -5.49 -69.00 41.64
CA PHE A 13 -5.14 -69.23 40.24
C PHE A 13 -6.26 -68.75 39.27
N GLN A 14 -7.53 -68.94 39.62
CA GLN A 14 -8.65 -68.43 38.82
C GLN A 14 -8.72 -66.90 38.79
N ASP A 15 -8.42 -66.24 39.89
CA ASP A 15 -8.37 -64.78 39.97
C ASP A 15 -7.15 -64.22 39.22
N GLY A 16 -6.03 -64.94 39.22
CA GLY A 16 -4.86 -64.65 38.36
C GLY A 16 -5.21 -64.68 36.88
N ASP A 17 -5.86 -65.77 36.42
CA ASP A 17 -6.29 -65.90 35.02
C ASP A 17 -7.27 -64.79 34.60
N ARG A 18 -8.19 -64.41 35.49
CA ARG A 18 -9.15 -63.31 35.25
C ARG A 18 -8.44 -61.95 35.16
N TRP A 19 -7.48 -61.69 36.04
CA TRP A 19 -6.70 -60.46 36.04
C TRP A 19 -5.86 -60.33 34.77
N GLU A 20 -5.20 -61.40 34.33
CA GLU A 20 -4.46 -61.42 33.07
C GLU A 20 -5.39 -61.15 31.87
N TYR A 21 -6.56 -61.80 31.85
CA TYR A 21 -7.55 -61.59 30.79
C TYR A 21 -8.06 -60.14 30.75
N GLU A 22 -8.31 -59.54 31.92
CA GLU A 22 -8.72 -58.13 32.01
C GLU A 22 -7.64 -57.17 31.53
N ILE A 23 -6.37 -57.40 31.88
CA ILE A 23 -5.25 -56.56 31.43
C ILE A 23 -5.10 -56.65 29.91
N VAL A 24 -5.13 -57.86 29.36
CA VAL A 24 -5.04 -58.07 27.91
C VAL A 24 -6.23 -57.42 27.20
N LYS A 25 -7.44 -57.50 27.75
CA LYS A 25 -8.64 -56.85 27.20
C LYS A 25 -8.56 -55.32 27.25
N LYS A 26 -8.11 -54.73 28.37
CA LYS A 26 -7.91 -53.28 28.51
C LYS A 26 -6.83 -52.78 27.54
N ALA A 27 -5.72 -53.51 27.41
CA ALA A 27 -4.64 -53.18 26.47
C ALA A 27 -5.10 -53.24 25.00
N LYS A 28 -5.87 -54.26 24.61
CA LYS A 28 -6.44 -54.36 23.25
C LYS A 28 -7.40 -53.21 22.95
N ARG A 29 -8.28 -52.85 23.89
CA ARG A 29 -9.23 -51.74 23.73
C ARG A 29 -8.51 -50.39 23.63
N SER A 30 -7.50 -50.16 24.47
CA SER A 30 -6.70 -48.94 24.44
C SER A 30 -5.94 -48.78 23.11
N ARG A 31 -5.33 -49.86 22.60
CA ARG A 31 -4.69 -49.86 21.28
C ARG A 31 -5.67 -49.53 20.16
N GLY A 32 -6.88 -50.10 20.19
CA GLY A 32 -7.91 -49.78 19.20
C GLY A 32 -8.31 -48.30 19.20
N LEU A 33 -8.49 -47.71 20.40
CA LEU A 33 -8.81 -46.29 20.54
C LEU A 33 -7.64 -45.41 20.08
N ALA A 34 -6.41 -45.76 20.46
CA ALA A 34 -5.21 -45.03 20.06
C ALA A 34 -5.06 -45.01 18.53
N TRP A 35 -5.20 -46.16 17.88
CA TRP A 35 -5.16 -46.25 16.42
C TRP A 35 -6.28 -45.44 15.74
N PHE A 36 -7.49 -45.45 16.30
CA PHE A 36 -8.60 -44.65 15.78
C PHE A 36 -8.30 -43.15 15.85
N VAL A 37 -7.79 -42.67 16.99
CA VAL A 37 -7.39 -41.27 17.17
C VAL A 37 -6.25 -40.91 16.21
N THR A 38 -5.23 -41.77 16.08
CA THR A 38 -4.12 -41.56 15.14
C THR A 38 -4.60 -41.43 13.69
N ILE A 39 -5.56 -42.25 13.27
CA ILE A 39 -6.14 -42.18 11.92
C ILE A 39 -6.88 -40.86 11.71
N ILE A 40 -7.67 -40.41 12.69
CA ILE A 40 -8.39 -39.13 12.61
C ILE A 40 -7.41 -37.96 12.47
N PHE A 41 -6.42 -37.88 13.36
CA PHE A 41 -5.42 -36.82 13.30
C PHE A 41 -4.62 -36.86 12.00
N GLY A 42 -4.25 -38.06 11.53
CA GLY A 42 -3.59 -38.24 10.24
C GLY A 42 -4.42 -37.72 9.08
N ALA A 43 -5.73 -37.99 9.05
CA ALA A 43 -6.64 -37.49 8.02
C ALA A 43 -6.76 -35.95 8.04
N ILE A 44 -6.86 -35.35 9.24
CA ILE A 44 -6.93 -33.89 9.40
C ILE A 44 -5.63 -33.23 8.89
N THR A 45 -4.47 -33.79 9.24
CA THR A 45 -3.17 -33.28 8.76
C THR A 45 -3.06 -33.35 7.24
N LEU A 46 -3.53 -34.44 6.63
CA LEU A 46 -3.50 -34.62 5.18
C LEU A 46 -4.41 -33.61 4.46
N LEU A 47 -5.60 -33.37 5.01
CA LEU A 47 -6.53 -32.34 4.50
C LEU A 47 -5.94 -30.93 4.62
N ALA A 48 -5.31 -30.60 5.75
CA ALA A 48 -4.65 -29.31 5.94
C ALA A 48 -3.50 -29.09 4.94
N LEU A 49 -2.67 -30.12 4.70
CA LEU A 49 -1.60 -30.05 3.71
C LEU A 49 -2.14 -29.92 2.29
N ALA A 50 -3.21 -30.64 1.94
CA ALA A 50 -3.86 -30.51 0.63
C ALA A 50 -4.41 -29.09 0.40
N ALA A 51 -5.03 -28.49 1.42
CA ALA A 51 -5.49 -27.11 1.36
C ALA A 51 -4.33 -26.12 1.15
N LEU A 52 -3.19 -26.32 1.81
CA LEU A 52 -2.00 -25.48 1.62
C LEU A 52 -1.47 -25.59 0.18
N VAL A 53 -1.33 -26.80 -0.36
CA VAL A 53 -0.85 -27.02 -1.74
C VAL A 53 -1.78 -26.40 -2.76
N LEU A 54 -3.11 -26.45 -2.55
CA LEU A 54 -4.08 -25.79 -3.41
C LEU A 54 -4.00 -24.25 -3.35
N LEU A 55 -3.49 -23.69 -2.26
CA LEU A 55 -3.35 -22.25 -2.07
C LEU A 55 -2.05 -21.68 -2.70
N VAL A 56 -1.01 -22.50 -2.85
CA VAL A 56 0.26 -22.12 -3.50
C VAL A 56 0.11 -21.68 -4.97
N PRO A 57 -0.63 -22.36 -5.87
CA PRO A 57 -0.69 -22.01 -7.30
C PRO A 57 -1.47 -20.74 -7.61
N LEU A 58 -2.27 -20.20 -6.67
CA LEU A 58 -2.92 -18.88 -6.82
C LEU A 58 -1.91 -17.72 -6.84
N LYS A 59 -0.63 -18.01 -6.57
CA LYS A 59 0.46 -17.04 -6.61
C LYS A 59 1.39 -17.30 -7.80
N SER A 60 0.84 -17.36 -9.01
CA SER A 60 1.64 -17.47 -10.24
C SER A 60 1.88 -16.07 -10.83
N PHE A 61 3.16 -15.70 -10.98
CA PHE A 61 3.60 -14.57 -11.79
C PHE A 61 3.70 -15.05 -13.24
N GLU A 62 2.88 -14.50 -14.12
CA GLU A 62 2.89 -14.86 -15.54
C GLU A 62 3.94 -14.02 -16.28
N PRO A 63 4.93 -14.64 -16.96
CA PRO A 63 5.83 -13.93 -17.85
C PRO A 63 5.20 -13.85 -19.24
N TYR A 64 5.11 -12.64 -19.81
CA TYR A 64 4.72 -12.51 -21.22
C TYR A 64 5.74 -11.74 -22.04
N VAL A 65 6.06 -12.37 -23.16
CA VAL A 65 6.92 -11.91 -24.24
C VAL A 65 6.05 -11.04 -25.17
N VAL A 66 6.49 -9.82 -25.46
CA VAL A 66 5.75 -8.89 -26.32
C VAL A 66 6.31 -8.98 -27.74
N VAL A 67 5.46 -9.30 -28.72
CA VAL A 67 5.78 -9.19 -30.15
C VAL A 67 5.08 -7.94 -30.71
N VAL A 68 5.81 -7.14 -31.48
CA VAL A 68 5.35 -5.88 -32.09
C VAL A 68 5.12 -6.10 -33.58
N ASP A 69 3.93 -5.75 -34.09
CA ASP A 69 3.69 -5.57 -35.53
C ASP A 69 3.82 -4.08 -35.88
N LYS A 70 4.53 -3.81 -36.99
CA LYS A 70 5.07 -2.51 -37.41
C LYS A 70 4.50 -2.10 -38.76
N ASN A 71 3.24 -1.65 -38.86
CA ASN A 71 2.72 -1.29 -40.20
C ASN A 71 1.79 -0.08 -40.36
N THR A 72 1.44 0.72 -39.33
CA THR A 72 0.41 1.76 -39.54
C THR A 72 0.70 3.18 -39.11
N GLY A 73 1.82 3.49 -38.44
CA GLY A 73 2.28 4.89 -38.24
C GLY A 73 1.34 5.84 -37.47
N TYR A 74 0.17 5.40 -37.02
CA TYR A 74 -0.73 6.08 -36.09
C TYR A 74 -0.77 5.30 -34.78
N LEU A 75 -0.28 5.91 -33.70
CA LEU A 75 -0.40 5.41 -32.33
C LEU A 75 -1.82 5.72 -31.81
N GLU A 76 -2.80 4.91 -32.20
CA GLU A 76 -4.03 4.81 -31.40
C GLU A 76 -3.67 3.99 -30.16
N VAL A 77 -3.23 4.67 -29.10
CA VAL A 77 -2.99 4.04 -27.79
C VAL A 77 -4.35 3.71 -27.17
N LYS A 78 -5.00 2.67 -27.67
CA LYS A 78 -5.90 1.85 -26.84
C LYS A 78 -5.04 0.97 -25.96
N SER A 79 -4.27 1.59 -25.06
CA SER A 79 -3.75 0.83 -23.93
C SER A 79 -4.93 0.59 -23.03
N GLY A 80 -5.55 -0.58 -23.19
CA GLY A 80 -6.40 -1.12 -22.15
C GLY A 80 -5.64 -1.00 -20.83
N LEU A 81 -6.16 -0.18 -19.93
CA LEU A 81 -5.80 -0.17 -18.51
C LEU A 81 -6.31 -1.45 -17.83
N THR A 82 -6.22 -2.59 -18.53
CA THR A 82 -6.55 -3.93 -18.05
C THR A 82 -5.27 -4.66 -17.65
N ARG A 83 -4.28 -3.91 -17.18
CA ARG A 83 -3.28 -4.45 -16.27
C ARG A 83 -3.94 -4.40 -14.89
N PRO A 84 -4.12 -5.50 -14.15
CA PRO A 84 -4.22 -5.38 -12.70
C PRO A 84 -2.87 -4.83 -12.27
N ALA A 85 -2.76 -3.49 -12.21
CA ALA A 85 -1.53 -2.84 -11.79
C ALA A 85 -1.16 -3.46 -10.45
N ASN A 86 0.01 -4.10 -10.38
CA ASN A 86 0.53 -4.63 -9.14
C ASN A 86 0.43 -3.52 -8.08
N LEU A 87 0.15 -3.84 -6.81
CA LEU A 87 0.01 -2.83 -5.74
C LEU A 87 1.17 -1.81 -5.74
N THR A 88 2.36 -2.26 -6.11
CA THR A 88 3.56 -1.43 -6.30
C THR A 88 3.46 -0.45 -7.49
N GLU A 89 2.88 -0.85 -8.62
CA GLU A 89 2.64 0.02 -9.78
C GLU A 89 1.62 1.11 -9.47
N GLN A 90 0.50 0.76 -8.83
CA GLN A 90 -0.51 1.74 -8.42
C GLN A 90 0.09 2.77 -7.45
N LYS A 91 0.87 2.29 -6.47
CA LYS A 91 1.57 3.16 -5.52
C LYS A 91 2.58 4.07 -6.21
N ALA A 92 3.32 3.58 -7.20
CA ALA A 92 4.26 4.39 -7.97
C ALA A 92 3.54 5.49 -8.78
N VAL A 93 2.39 5.17 -9.37
CA VAL A 93 1.54 6.15 -10.07
C VAL A 93 1.00 7.21 -9.10
N THR A 94 0.49 6.80 -7.93
CA THR A 94 0.06 7.74 -6.89
C THR A 94 1.21 8.65 -6.45
N GLN A 95 2.39 8.08 -6.18
CA GLN A 95 3.57 8.87 -5.82
C GLN A 95 3.94 9.88 -6.92
N ALA A 96 3.91 9.46 -8.18
CA ALA A 96 4.18 10.35 -9.31
C ALA A 96 3.15 11.49 -9.41
N ASN A 97 1.87 11.20 -9.23
CA ASN A 97 0.80 12.20 -9.23
C ASN A 97 0.94 13.20 -8.07
N VAL A 98 1.25 12.70 -6.86
CA VAL A 98 1.53 13.54 -5.69
C VAL A 98 2.74 14.44 -5.95
N VAL A 99 3.84 13.90 -6.47
CA VAL A 99 5.04 14.70 -6.79
C VAL A 99 4.74 15.74 -7.87
N ARG A 100 4.01 15.36 -8.92
CA ARG A 100 3.59 16.27 -9.98
C ARG A 100 2.75 17.43 -9.41
N TYR A 101 1.80 17.12 -8.53
CA TYR A 101 0.98 18.12 -7.86
C TYR A 101 1.82 19.12 -7.06
N ILE A 102 2.69 18.62 -6.18
CA ILE A 102 3.48 19.48 -5.29
C ILE A 102 4.48 20.30 -6.11
N ARG A 103 5.11 19.71 -7.15
CA ARG A 103 6.01 20.45 -8.06
C ARG A 103 5.30 21.60 -8.77
N ALA A 104 4.08 21.37 -9.27
CA ALA A 104 3.29 22.39 -9.94
C ALA A 104 2.80 23.49 -8.96
N ARG A 105 2.47 23.12 -7.71
CA ARG A 105 1.95 24.05 -6.70
C ARG A 105 3.04 24.91 -6.04
N GLU A 106 4.19 24.32 -5.71
CA GLU A 106 5.28 24.97 -4.95
C GLU A 106 6.46 25.41 -5.83
N GLY A 107 6.60 24.84 -7.02
CA GLY A 107 7.56 25.27 -8.01
C GLY A 107 7.14 26.61 -8.61
N TYR A 108 8.13 27.41 -8.99
CA TYR A 108 7.89 28.68 -9.66
C TYR A 108 8.88 28.87 -10.79
N ASP A 109 8.37 28.91 -12.01
CA ASP A 109 9.09 29.38 -13.19
C ASP A 109 8.28 30.50 -13.84
N PRO A 110 8.86 31.69 -14.06
CA PRO A 110 8.17 32.79 -14.73
C PRO A 110 7.59 32.42 -16.09
N TYR A 111 8.17 31.46 -16.81
CA TYR A 111 7.75 31.05 -18.15
C TYR A 111 6.72 29.92 -18.14
N GLU A 112 6.59 29.17 -17.03
CA GLU A 112 5.67 28.03 -16.92
C GLU A 112 4.55 28.29 -15.90
N ILE A 113 4.40 29.53 -15.41
CA ILE A 113 3.48 29.85 -14.32
C ILE A 113 2.02 29.47 -14.64
N GLU A 114 1.57 29.73 -15.87
CA GLU A 114 0.21 29.39 -16.30
C GLU A 114 -0.01 27.88 -16.37
N GLN A 115 0.98 27.14 -16.89
CA GLN A 115 0.94 25.69 -16.98
C GLN A 115 0.98 25.04 -15.59
N ASN A 116 1.87 25.49 -14.71
CA ASN A 116 2.00 24.99 -13.34
C ASN A 116 0.74 25.28 -12.53
N PHE A 117 0.18 26.49 -12.63
CA PHE A 117 -1.11 26.80 -12.02
C PHE A 117 -2.23 25.92 -12.58
N GLY A 118 -2.29 25.72 -13.91
CA GLY A 118 -3.27 24.88 -14.56
C GLY A 118 -3.22 23.42 -14.08
N ILE A 119 -2.03 22.83 -13.97
CA ILE A 119 -1.83 21.48 -13.44
C ILE A 119 -2.24 21.41 -11.96
N ALA A 120 -1.79 22.36 -11.14
CA ALA A 120 -2.13 22.39 -9.72
C ALA A 120 -3.63 22.58 -9.51
N ALA A 121 -4.30 23.40 -10.34
CA ALA A 121 -5.74 23.62 -10.30
C ALA A 121 -6.52 22.39 -10.74
N LEU A 122 -6.10 21.73 -11.84
CA LEU A 122 -6.72 20.50 -12.35
C LEU A 122 -6.70 19.37 -11.31
N LEU A 123 -5.60 19.24 -10.58
CA LEU A 123 -5.43 18.20 -9.57
C LEU A 123 -5.98 18.60 -8.20
N SER A 124 -6.46 19.84 -8.01
CA SER A 124 -7.04 20.31 -6.75
C SER A 124 -8.56 20.28 -6.77
N THR A 125 -9.17 20.02 -5.61
CA THR A 125 -10.60 20.16 -5.37
C THR A 125 -10.84 20.68 -3.95
N GLY A 126 -12.09 21.04 -3.63
CA GLY A 126 -12.49 21.48 -2.28
C GLY A 126 -11.62 22.60 -1.72
N ASP A 127 -11.13 22.41 -0.50
CA ASP A 127 -10.32 23.40 0.21
C ASP A 127 -8.98 23.66 -0.47
N ALA A 128 -8.31 22.62 -0.99
CA ALA A 128 -7.03 22.77 -1.68
C ALA A 128 -7.14 23.65 -2.93
N ALA A 129 -8.24 23.57 -3.67
CA ALA A 129 -8.49 24.42 -4.84
C ALA A 129 -8.77 25.87 -4.45
N ARG A 130 -9.57 26.09 -3.40
CA ARG A 130 -9.88 27.43 -2.87
C ARG A 130 -8.61 28.14 -2.40
N GLU A 131 -7.78 27.46 -1.62
CA GLU A 131 -6.50 28.00 -1.15
C GLU A 131 -5.53 28.35 -2.30
N LEU A 132 -5.48 27.50 -3.33
CA LEU A 132 -4.63 27.76 -4.51
C LEU A 132 -5.09 29.01 -5.25
N GLN A 133 -6.40 29.17 -5.46
CA GLN A 133 -6.97 30.35 -6.11
C GLN A 133 -6.73 31.62 -5.27
N GLU A 134 -6.87 31.53 -3.94
CA GLU A 134 -6.60 32.64 -3.04
C GLU A 134 -5.11 33.04 -3.04
N LEU A 135 -4.21 32.07 -3.09
CA LEU A 135 -2.76 32.30 -3.21
C LEU A 135 -2.41 33.07 -4.48
N TYR A 136 -2.99 32.69 -5.62
CA TYR A 136 -2.75 33.33 -6.92
C TYR A 136 -3.66 34.54 -7.19
N SER A 137 -4.51 34.92 -6.25
CA SER A 137 -5.38 36.09 -6.41
C SER A 137 -4.57 37.38 -6.54
N ALA A 138 -5.12 38.34 -7.29
CA ALA A 138 -4.50 39.66 -7.44
C ALA A 138 -4.54 40.49 -6.15
N ALA A 139 -5.38 40.15 -5.17
CA ALA A 139 -5.44 40.82 -3.88
C ALA A 139 -4.34 40.33 -2.91
N ASN A 140 -3.85 39.09 -3.08
CA ASN A 140 -2.85 38.52 -2.20
C ASN A 140 -1.47 39.18 -2.41
N SER A 141 -0.83 39.61 -1.33
CA SER A 141 0.54 40.14 -1.34
C SER A 141 1.58 39.02 -1.47
N ASN A 142 1.26 37.82 -1.00
CA ASN A 142 2.11 36.63 -1.08
C ASN A 142 1.95 35.85 -2.38
N ASN A 143 1.28 36.42 -3.39
CA ASN A 143 1.12 35.78 -4.69
C ASN A 143 2.51 35.49 -5.30
N PRO A 144 2.83 34.23 -5.67
CA PRO A 144 4.12 33.86 -6.24
C PRO A 144 4.54 34.73 -7.43
N ALA A 145 3.58 35.10 -8.30
CA ALA A 145 3.84 35.97 -9.44
C ALA A 145 4.35 37.36 -9.05
N LYS A 146 3.89 37.89 -7.90
CA LYS A 146 4.31 39.19 -7.37
C LYS A 146 5.60 39.10 -6.57
N VAL A 147 5.74 38.05 -5.75
CA VAL A 147 6.88 37.87 -4.85
C VAL A 147 8.15 37.54 -5.62
N TYR A 148 8.06 36.66 -6.62
CA TYR A 148 9.21 36.18 -7.37
C TYR A 148 9.43 36.95 -8.68
N GLY A 149 8.37 37.43 -9.32
CA GLY A 149 8.47 38.18 -10.57
C GLY A 149 9.15 37.38 -11.68
N LYS A 150 9.91 38.04 -12.55
CA LYS A 150 10.58 37.39 -13.70
C LYS A 150 12.02 36.95 -13.42
N ASN A 151 12.59 37.37 -12.30
CA ASN A 151 14.03 37.25 -12.02
C ASN A 151 14.37 36.12 -11.04
N LYS A 152 13.34 35.48 -10.46
CA LYS A 152 13.52 34.40 -9.50
C LYS A 152 12.86 33.13 -10.02
N ARG A 153 13.48 32.00 -9.71
CA ARG A 153 12.95 30.66 -9.96
C ARG A 153 12.97 29.87 -8.65
N VAL A 154 11.90 29.15 -8.38
CA VAL A 154 11.84 28.21 -7.26
C VAL A 154 11.84 26.80 -7.82
N SER A 155 12.93 26.09 -7.60
CA SER A 155 13.07 24.68 -7.96
C SER A 155 12.76 23.80 -6.75
N MET A 156 12.16 22.64 -7.00
CA MET A 156 11.81 21.66 -5.96
C MET A 156 12.64 20.40 -6.12
N ASP A 157 13.18 19.92 -5.00
CA ASP A 157 13.81 18.61 -4.89
C ASP A 157 13.08 17.73 -3.86
N ILE A 158 12.72 16.50 -4.26
CA ILE A 158 11.95 15.57 -3.45
C ILE A 158 12.90 14.68 -2.65
N LYS A 159 12.79 14.70 -1.32
CA LYS A 159 13.58 13.84 -0.42
C LYS A 159 12.90 12.49 -0.16
N SER A 160 11.61 12.50 0.13
CA SER A 160 10.84 11.27 0.37
C SER A 160 9.35 11.46 0.15
N VAL A 161 8.68 10.38 -0.28
CA VAL A 161 7.23 10.33 -0.51
C VAL A 161 6.67 9.06 0.15
N ALA A 162 5.95 9.22 1.24
CA ALA A 162 5.27 8.13 1.93
C ALA A 162 3.76 8.24 1.69
N VAL A 163 3.19 7.27 0.97
CA VAL A 163 1.77 7.20 0.65
C VAL A 163 1.09 6.15 1.51
N THR A 164 -0.04 6.54 2.11
CA THR A 164 -0.93 5.70 2.90
C THR A 164 -2.32 5.73 2.26
N GLU A 165 -2.72 4.60 1.67
CA GLU A 165 -4.03 4.39 1.07
C GLU A 165 -4.73 3.28 1.89
N PRO A 166 -5.76 3.62 2.68
CA PRO A 166 -6.50 2.63 3.43
C PRO A 166 -7.33 1.75 2.50
N SER A 167 -7.40 0.46 2.82
CA SER A 167 -8.21 -0.52 2.06
C SER A 167 -9.70 -0.44 2.36
N ASP A 168 -10.09 0.20 3.46
CA ASP A 168 -11.47 0.27 3.95
C ASP A 168 -12.00 1.72 3.83
N PRO A 169 -13.14 1.96 3.16
CA PRO A 169 -13.75 3.29 3.05
C PRO A 169 -14.13 3.95 4.38
N SER A 170 -14.25 3.18 5.46
CA SER A 170 -14.53 3.69 6.81
C SER A 170 -13.29 4.27 7.52
N GLN A 171 -12.10 4.08 6.95
CA GLN A 171 -10.84 4.60 7.47
C GLN A 171 -10.57 6.05 7.02
N PRO A 172 -9.62 6.77 7.67
CA PRO A 172 -9.24 8.12 7.26
C PRO A 172 -8.86 8.20 5.78
N PRO A 173 -9.04 9.35 5.12
CA PRO A 173 -8.80 9.47 3.68
C PRO A 173 -7.33 9.21 3.29
N SER A 174 -7.12 8.78 2.04
CA SER A 174 -5.78 8.56 1.49
C SER A 174 -4.90 9.79 1.66
N THR A 175 -3.71 9.57 2.21
CA THR A 175 -2.79 10.62 2.63
C THR A 175 -1.39 10.33 2.15
N ALA A 176 -0.70 11.35 1.65
CA ALA A 176 0.72 11.31 1.34
C ALA A 176 1.50 12.31 2.20
N LEU A 177 2.59 11.84 2.81
CA LEU A 177 3.58 12.66 3.49
C LEU A 177 4.77 12.84 2.55
N VAL A 178 5.07 14.09 2.20
CA VAL A 178 6.16 14.40 1.27
C VAL A 178 7.14 15.34 1.93
N ARG A 179 8.40 14.92 2.01
CA ARG A 179 9.52 15.77 2.40
C ARG A 179 10.21 16.26 1.15
N PHE A 180 10.41 17.56 1.06
CA PHE A 180 11.05 18.20 -0.09
C PHE A 180 11.87 19.40 0.36
N SER A 181 12.67 19.91 -0.56
CA SER A 181 13.31 21.20 -0.42
C SER A 181 12.92 22.11 -1.58
N THR A 182 12.82 23.40 -1.31
CA THR A 182 12.70 24.41 -2.36
C THR A 182 13.96 25.25 -2.38
N THR A 183 14.51 25.44 -3.57
CA THR A 183 15.66 26.32 -3.79
C THR A 183 15.20 27.50 -4.61
N GLU A 184 15.10 28.65 -3.94
CA GLU A 184 14.85 29.94 -4.57
C GLU A 184 16.18 30.45 -5.12
N LYS A 185 16.28 30.53 -6.44
CA LYS A 185 17.46 31.02 -7.16
C LYS A 185 17.13 32.40 -7.76
N SER A 186 17.94 33.38 -7.40
CA SER A 186 18.02 34.69 -8.08
C SER A 186 19.34 34.77 -8.86
N ASP A 187 19.60 35.91 -9.50
CA ASP A 187 20.86 36.16 -10.21
C ASP A 187 22.08 36.18 -9.28
N THR A 188 21.89 36.50 -7.99
CA THR A 188 22.96 36.71 -7.00
C THR A 188 22.97 35.68 -5.88
N ASP A 189 21.80 35.11 -5.54
CA ASP A 189 21.62 34.32 -4.34
C ASP A 189 20.86 33.02 -4.60
N SER A 190 21.10 32.04 -3.75
CA SER A 190 20.38 30.76 -3.73
C SER A 190 20.03 30.40 -2.30
N ILE A 191 18.73 30.35 -1.98
CA ILE A 191 18.25 30.03 -0.64
C ILE A 191 17.46 28.73 -0.69
N THR A 192 17.98 27.70 -0.02
CA THR A 192 17.32 26.40 0.13
C THR A 192 16.56 26.34 1.44
N ARG A 193 15.29 25.90 1.38
CA ARG A 193 14.43 25.67 2.56
C ARG A 193 13.87 24.26 2.50
N HIS A 194 13.67 23.66 3.67
CA HIS A 194 13.16 22.29 3.80
C HIS A 194 11.74 22.30 4.32
N TYR A 195 10.90 21.43 3.75
CA TYR A 195 9.49 21.35 4.06
C TYR A 195 9.05 19.91 4.19
N ILE A 196 8.02 19.72 5.02
CA ILE A 196 7.18 18.54 5.02
C ILE A 196 5.77 18.95 4.65
N SER A 197 5.13 18.18 3.76
CA SER A 197 3.73 18.40 3.39
C SER A 197 2.88 17.17 3.66
N VAL A 198 1.61 17.45 3.99
CA VAL A 198 0.54 16.47 4.13
C VAL A 198 -0.42 16.73 2.98
N VAL A 199 -0.57 15.74 2.11
CA VAL A 199 -1.46 15.79 0.95
C VAL A 199 -2.56 14.77 1.14
N ARG A 200 -3.81 15.21 1.26
CA ARG A 200 -4.96 14.30 1.29
C ARG A 200 -5.64 14.29 -0.06
N PHE A 201 -5.80 13.09 -0.61
CA PHE A 201 -6.25 12.89 -1.97
C PHE A 201 -7.27 11.76 -2.07
N ARG A 202 -7.91 11.69 -3.23
CA ARG A 202 -8.82 10.62 -3.64
C ARG A 202 -8.72 10.41 -5.14
N TYR A 203 -9.18 9.26 -5.61
CA TYR A 203 -9.45 9.03 -7.02
C TYR A 203 -10.96 9.13 -7.23
N THR A 204 -11.38 9.84 -8.27
CA THR A 204 -12.78 9.91 -8.70
C THR A 204 -12.98 9.16 -10.00
N ASP A 205 -14.24 8.90 -10.35
CA ASP A 205 -14.57 8.38 -11.68
C ASP A 205 -14.01 9.31 -12.76
N THR A 206 -13.55 8.70 -13.85
CA THR A 206 -12.82 9.35 -14.95
C THR A 206 -13.60 10.54 -15.52
N PRO A 207 -12.97 11.72 -15.69
CA PRO A 207 -13.63 12.89 -16.29
C PRO A 207 -14.15 12.59 -17.70
N THR A 208 -15.38 13.01 -18.00
CA THR A 208 -16.04 12.77 -19.30
C THR A 208 -15.48 13.62 -20.45
N GLU A 209 -14.70 14.66 -20.15
CA GLU A 209 -14.12 15.56 -21.16
C GLU A 209 -12.77 15.05 -21.69
N ASN A 210 -12.70 14.83 -23.02
CA ASN A 210 -11.53 14.27 -23.71
C ASN A 210 -10.21 15.03 -23.47
N GLN A 211 -10.24 16.35 -23.26
CA GLN A 211 -9.01 17.14 -23.10
C GLN A 211 -8.30 16.87 -21.76
N TRP A 212 -9.06 16.57 -20.71
CA TRP A 212 -8.50 16.37 -19.36
C TRP A 212 -8.17 14.91 -19.08
N LEU A 213 -8.69 14.00 -19.91
CA LEU A 213 -8.42 12.57 -19.84
C LEU A 213 -6.93 12.25 -19.96
N PHE A 214 -6.20 12.97 -20.82
CA PHE A 214 -4.75 12.76 -21.00
C PHE A 214 -3.93 13.28 -19.81
N GLU A 215 -4.38 14.36 -19.18
CA GLU A 215 -3.67 15.02 -18.08
C GLU A 215 -3.97 14.38 -16.71
N ASN A 216 -5.14 13.77 -16.54
CA ASN A 216 -5.56 13.10 -15.31
C ASN A 216 -6.42 11.85 -15.60
N PRO A 217 -5.84 10.79 -16.20
CA PRO A 217 -6.61 9.62 -16.67
C PRO A 217 -7.29 8.85 -15.54
N LEU A 218 -6.74 8.90 -14.33
CA LEU A 218 -7.25 8.19 -13.16
C LEU A 218 -8.14 9.05 -12.26
N GLY A 219 -8.34 10.33 -12.58
CA GLY A 219 -9.16 11.22 -11.74
C GLY A 219 -8.53 11.51 -10.37
N PHE A 220 -7.20 11.62 -10.28
CA PHE A 220 -6.50 12.00 -9.06
C PHE A 220 -6.90 13.42 -8.62
N GLN A 221 -7.38 13.56 -7.38
CA GLN A 221 -7.80 14.83 -6.81
C GLN A 221 -7.27 15.02 -5.39
N VAL A 222 -6.57 16.12 -5.16
CA VAL A 222 -6.16 16.60 -3.84
C VAL A 222 -7.23 17.51 -3.29
N PHE A 223 -7.80 17.17 -2.13
CA PHE A 223 -8.84 17.99 -1.50
C PHE A 223 -8.33 18.80 -0.31
N SER A 224 -7.18 18.42 0.26
CA SER A 224 -6.53 19.17 1.35
C SER A 224 -5.02 19.08 1.19
N TYR A 225 -4.36 20.23 1.32
CA TYR A 225 -2.91 20.37 1.22
C TYR A 225 -2.41 21.24 2.38
N ARG A 226 -1.38 20.79 3.08
CA ARG A 226 -0.69 21.60 4.08
C ARG A 226 0.80 21.38 3.97
N ARG A 227 1.59 22.44 4.13
CA ARG A 227 3.05 22.39 4.23
C ARG A 227 3.51 23.07 5.51
N ASP A 228 4.55 22.52 6.11
CA ASP A 228 5.25 23.07 7.27
C ASP A 228 6.75 23.13 6.97
N GLN A 229 7.40 24.21 7.42
CA GLN A 229 8.85 24.33 7.31
C GLN A 229 9.53 23.42 8.34
N GLU A 230 10.46 22.60 7.90
CA GLU A 230 11.29 21.77 8.78
C GLU A 230 12.35 22.68 9.43
N THR A 231 12.36 22.74 10.76
CA THR A 231 13.41 23.44 11.49
C THR A 231 14.71 22.66 11.36
N VAL A 232 15.64 23.17 10.57
CA VAL A 232 17.02 22.69 10.59
C VAL A 232 17.65 23.28 11.85
N THR A 233 17.76 22.50 12.92
CA THR A 233 18.79 22.78 13.91
C THR A 233 20.13 22.62 13.19
N PRO A 234 20.98 23.65 13.08
CA PRO A 234 22.33 23.45 12.57
C PRO A 234 22.97 22.41 13.47
N GLY A 235 23.28 21.23 12.91
CA GLY A 235 23.89 20.15 13.67
C GLY A 235 25.17 20.68 14.32
N GLY A 236 25.22 20.63 15.65
CA GLY A 236 26.43 20.88 16.40
C GLY A 236 27.49 19.88 15.95
N GLU A 237 28.61 20.39 15.45
CA GLU A 237 29.82 19.62 15.26
C GLU A 237 30.22 19.03 16.62
N GLY A 238 30.38 17.71 16.65
CA GLY A 238 30.99 16.95 17.74
C GLY A 238 32.02 16.00 17.15
#